data_AF-A0A0G1EYN2-F1
#
_entry.id   AF-A0A0G1EYN2-F1
#
_cell.length_a   1.000
_cell.length_b   1.000
_cell.length_c   1.000
_cell.angle_alpha   90.00
_cell.angle_beta   90.00
_cell.angle_gamma   90.00
#
_symmetry.space_group_name_H-M   'P 1'
#
loop_
_entity.id
_entity.type
_entity.pdbx_description
1 polymer ?
#
loop_
_entity_poly.entity_id
_entity_poly.type
_entity_poly.pdbx_seq_one_letter_code
_entity_poly.pdbx_strand_id
1 'polypeptide(L)'
;MKSIEAEIIKYSHNCSGYTQIIFFNLIYDLSQKMGANWETIEEAIKVDPFIPTRYASPVHKSGRGAGGHCFIKDFAALREAYENMVADQSGISILKNMEKKNIELLYSSGKDVEILEGVYNISKDK
;
A
#
# COMPACT_ATOMS: atom_id res chain seq x y z
N MET A 1 -15.11 -16.65 -16.68
CA MET A 1 -14.83 -16.32 -15.26
C MET A 1 -16.14 -15.84 -14.66
N LYS A 2 -16.54 -16.35 -13.49
CA LYS A 2 -17.74 -15.89 -12.77
C LYS A 2 -17.45 -14.55 -12.07
N SER A 3 -18.50 -13.84 -11.64
CA SER A 3 -18.39 -12.48 -11.09
C SER A 3 -17.51 -12.41 -9.83
N ILE A 4 -17.62 -13.40 -8.94
CA ILE A 4 -16.90 -13.43 -7.66
C ILE A 4 -15.39 -13.61 -7.89
N GLU A 5 -15.01 -14.51 -8.80
CA GLU A 5 -13.62 -14.77 -9.15
C GLU A 5 -12.95 -13.53 -9.76
N ALA A 6 -13.68 -12.75 -10.56
CA ALA A 6 -13.18 -11.50 -11.10
C ALA A 6 -12.92 -10.45 -10.01
N GLU A 7 -13.80 -10.35 -9.02
CA GLU A 7 -13.65 -9.46 -7.87
C GLU A 7 -12.43 -9.87 -7.01
N ILE A 8 -12.30 -11.16 -6.70
CA ILE A 8 -11.15 -11.70 -5.97
C ILE A 8 -9.85 -11.45 -6.72
N ILE A 9 -9.82 -11.62 -8.05
CA ILE A 9 -8.65 -11.31 -8.87
C ILE A 9 -8.31 -9.81 -8.81
N LYS A 10 -9.32 -8.93 -8.80
CA LYS A 10 -9.10 -7.48 -8.67
C LYS A 10 -8.45 -7.13 -7.33
N TYR A 11 -8.98 -7.66 -6.22
CA TYR A 11 -8.35 -7.49 -4.91
C TYR A 11 -6.94 -8.06 -4.89
N SER A 12 -6.74 -9.25 -5.44
CA SER A 12 -5.42 -9.88 -5.51
C SER A 12 -4.40 -9.02 -6.25
N HIS A 13 -4.78 -8.43 -7.39
CA HIS A 13 -3.88 -7.58 -8.17
C HIS A 13 -3.52 -6.27 -7.45
N ASN A 14 -4.53 -5.52 -7.00
CA ASN A 14 -4.31 -4.19 -6.43
C ASN A 14 -3.77 -4.27 -5.00
N CYS A 15 -4.31 -5.16 -4.16
CA CYS A 15 -3.90 -5.25 -2.76
C CYS A 15 -2.52 -5.92 -2.61
N SER A 16 -2.13 -6.85 -3.50
CA SER A 16 -0.74 -7.35 -3.49
C SER A 16 0.26 -6.24 -3.84
N GLY A 17 -0.07 -5.38 -4.80
CA GLY A 17 0.74 -4.20 -5.12
C GLY A 17 0.81 -3.21 -3.95
N TYR A 18 -0.34 -2.93 -3.32
CA TYR A 18 -0.44 -2.09 -2.13
C TYR A 18 0.49 -2.57 -1.02
N THR A 19 0.43 -3.87 -0.68
CA THR A 19 1.29 -4.49 0.35
C THR A 19 2.77 -4.37 0.00
N GLN A 20 3.16 -4.60 -1.25
CA GLN A 20 4.54 -4.44 -1.70
C GLN A 20 5.02 -3.00 -1.52
N ILE A 21 4.23 -2.01 -1.98
CA ILE A 21 4.59 -0.59 -1.86
C ILE A 21 4.84 -0.20 -0.41
N ILE A 22 3.96 -0.62 0.51
CA ILE A 22 4.14 -0.35 1.95
C ILE A 22 5.39 -1.03 2.46
N PHE A 23 5.58 -2.31 2.14
CA PHE A 23 6.73 -3.07 2.62
C PHE A 23 8.05 -2.43 2.18
N PHE A 24 8.21 -2.08 0.90
CA PHE A 24 9.42 -1.41 0.42
C PHE A 24 9.61 -0.02 1.03
N ASN A 25 8.52 0.70 1.34
CA ASN A 25 8.61 1.94 2.09
C ASN A 25 9.11 1.74 3.53
N LEU A 26 8.75 0.62 4.19
CA LEU A 26 9.29 0.28 5.51
C LEU A 26 10.77 -0.10 5.45
N ILE A 27 11.18 -0.85 4.42
CA ILE A 27 12.60 -1.17 4.20
C ILE A 27 13.41 0.10 3.91
N TYR A 28 12.85 1.03 3.14
CA TYR A 28 13.45 2.35 2.92
C TYR A 28 13.63 3.12 4.23
N ASP A 29 12.59 3.24 5.06
CA ASP A 29 12.69 3.93 6.36
C ASP A 29 13.79 3.31 7.24
N LEU A 30 13.89 1.98 7.26
CA LEU A 30 14.95 1.26 7.97
C LEU A 30 16.34 1.55 7.39
N SER A 31 16.49 1.53 6.06
CA SER A 31 17.77 1.80 5.41
C SER A 31 18.27 3.20 5.72
N GLN A 32 17.36 4.19 5.71
CA GLN A 32 17.68 5.57 6.08
C GLN A 32 18.15 5.65 7.54
N LYS A 33 17.44 4.96 8.44
CA LYS A 33 17.80 4.96 9.86
C LYS A 33 19.16 4.31 10.14
N MET A 34 19.54 3.33 9.32
CA MET A 34 20.84 2.66 9.39
C MET A 34 21.97 3.42 8.68
N GLY A 35 21.68 4.53 8.01
CA GLY A 35 22.67 5.28 7.22
C GLY A 35 23.11 4.55 5.94
N ALA A 36 22.30 3.59 5.46
CA ALA A 36 22.58 2.83 4.26
C ALA A 36 22.17 3.61 3.00
N ASN A 37 22.92 3.44 1.90
CA ASN A 37 22.55 4.02 0.61
C ASN A 37 21.40 3.23 -0.02
N TRP A 38 20.24 3.88 -0.17
CA TRP A 38 19.07 3.24 -0.79
C TRP A 38 19.28 2.89 -2.25
N GLU A 39 19.99 3.69 -3.03
CA GLU A 39 20.20 3.44 -4.46
C GLU A 39 20.90 2.10 -4.68
N THR A 40 21.94 1.81 -3.88
CA THR A 40 22.64 0.53 -3.89
C THR A 40 21.72 -0.65 -3.52
N ILE A 41 20.85 -0.46 -2.52
CA ILE A 41 19.88 -1.48 -2.10
C ILE A 41 18.84 -1.73 -3.20
N GLU A 42 18.33 -0.66 -3.80
CA GLU A 42 17.32 -0.72 -4.85
C GLU A 42 17.86 -1.40 -6.12
N GLU A 43 19.11 -1.14 -6.50
CA GLU A 43 19.78 -1.86 -7.59
C GLU A 43 19.87 -3.36 -7.31
N ALA A 44 20.25 -3.76 -6.10
CA ALA A 44 20.30 -5.16 -5.70
C ALA A 44 18.91 -5.81 -5.72
N ILE A 45 17.89 -5.11 -5.22
CA ILE A 45 16.49 -5.57 -5.27
C ILE A 45 16.03 -5.77 -6.72
N LYS A 46 16.38 -4.85 -7.62
CA LYS A 46 15.92 -4.87 -9.02
C LYS A 46 16.44 -6.06 -9.82
N VAL A 47 17.58 -6.65 -9.43
CA VAL A 47 18.19 -7.79 -10.13
C VAL A 47 17.87 -9.13 -9.46
N ASP A 48 17.27 -9.14 -8.28
CA ASP A 48 16.89 -10.38 -7.58
C ASP A 48 15.64 -11.01 -8.26
N PRO A 49 15.73 -12.24 -8.80
CA PRO A 49 14.62 -12.88 -9.51
C PRO A 49 13.48 -13.31 -8.59
N PHE A 50 13.68 -13.32 -7.27
CA PHE A 50 12.68 -13.71 -6.28
C PHE A 50 11.94 -12.51 -5.67
N ILE A 51 12.39 -11.29 -5.94
CA ILE A 51 11.74 -10.08 -5.44
C ILE A 51 10.83 -9.49 -6.54
N PRO A 52 9.55 -9.22 -6.25
CA PRO A 52 8.69 -8.54 -7.21
C PRO A 52 9.08 -7.06 -7.29
N THR A 53 9.68 -6.66 -8.41
CA THR A 53 10.31 -5.34 -8.55
C THR A 53 9.39 -4.24 -9.04
N ARG A 54 8.17 -4.58 -9.51
CA ARG A 54 7.18 -3.62 -10.07
C ARG A 54 6.89 -2.44 -9.15
N TYR A 55 6.98 -2.67 -7.84
CA TYR A 55 6.64 -1.71 -6.80
C TYR A 55 7.77 -1.50 -5.77
N ALA A 56 9.01 -1.86 -6.14
CA ALA A 56 10.16 -1.80 -5.25
C ALA A 56 10.65 -0.38 -4.92
N SER A 57 10.30 0.61 -5.74
CA SER A 57 10.74 1.99 -5.53
C SER A 57 9.84 2.70 -4.52
N PRO A 58 10.39 3.25 -3.41
CA PRO A 58 9.60 3.81 -2.30
C PRO A 58 8.95 5.14 -2.68
N VAL A 59 9.58 5.88 -3.60
CA VAL A 59 9.05 7.12 -4.19
C VAL A 59 8.61 6.82 -5.62
N HIS A 60 7.32 7.05 -5.91
CA HIS A 60 6.77 6.88 -7.25
C HIS A 60 5.85 8.03 -7.59
N LYS A 61 6.09 8.66 -8.76
CA LYS A 61 5.45 9.90 -9.20
C LYS A 61 5.75 11.05 -8.21
N SER A 62 4.74 11.54 -7.52
CA SER A 62 4.81 12.70 -6.64
C SER A 62 5.20 12.39 -5.20
N GLY A 63 5.34 11.11 -4.81
CA GLY A 63 5.66 10.79 -3.43
C GLY A 63 5.61 9.31 -3.07
N ARG A 64 5.45 9.05 -1.78
CA ARG A 64 5.52 7.74 -1.12
C ARG A 64 4.14 7.17 -0.88
N GLY A 65 4.06 5.85 -0.70
CA GLY A 65 2.80 5.14 -0.47
C GLY A 65 2.06 4.75 -1.74
N ALA A 66 1.12 3.82 -1.57
CA ALA A 66 0.23 3.27 -2.58
C ALA A 66 -0.90 4.26 -2.85
N GLY A 67 -0.69 5.11 -3.86
CA GLY A 67 -1.59 6.18 -4.24
C GLY A 67 -2.39 5.91 -5.52
N GLY A 68 -3.29 6.83 -5.87
CA GLY A 68 -4.25 6.67 -6.96
C GLY A 68 -5.51 5.91 -6.56
N HIS A 69 -6.59 6.15 -7.31
CA HIS A 69 -7.92 5.67 -6.96
C HIS A 69 -8.02 4.15 -6.77
N CYS A 70 -7.38 3.35 -7.63
CA CYS A 70 -7.52 1.91 -7.60
C CYS A 70 -6.95 1.29 -6.32
N PHE A 71 -5.73 1.68 -5.92
CA PHE A 71 -5.11 1.13 -4.72
C PHE A 71 -5.88 1.48 -3.45
N ILE A 72 -6.20 2.76 -3.28
CA ILE A 72 -6.86 3.25 -2.06
C ILE A 72 -8.26 2.64 -1.94
N LYS A 73 -9.06 2.65 -3.02
CA LYS A 73 -10.43 2.13 -3.00
C LYS A 73 -10.49 0.61 -2.84
N ASP A 74 -9.68 -0.13 -3.60
CA ASP A 74 -9.77 -1.60 -3.57
C ASP A 74 -9.19 -2.18 -2.28
N PHE A 75 -8.20 -1.52 -1.65
CA PHE A 75 -7.70 -1.97 -0.35
C PHE A 75 -8.71 -1.71 0.77
N ALA A 76 -9.37 -0.55 0.78
CA ALA A 76 -10.46 -0.26 1.71
C ALA A 76 -11.60 -1.27 1.56
N ALA A 77 -12.02 -1.55 0.32
CA ALA A 77 -13.05 -2.55 0.03
C ALA A 77 -12.64 -3.97 0.48
N LEU A 78 -11.39 -4.38 0.24
CA LEU A 78 -10.87 -5.67 0.74
C LEU A 78 -10.93 -5.74 2.27
N ARG A 79 -10.47 -4.70 2.97
CA ARG A 79 -10.49 -4.65 4.44
C ARG A 79 -11.91 -4.83 4.98
N GLU A 80 -12.87 -4.08 4.45
CA GLU A 80 -14.27 -4.15 4.87
C GLU A 80 -14.91 -5.50 4.56
N ALA A 81 -14.67 -6.05 3.36
CA ALA A 81 -15.15 -7.38 3.00
C ALA A 81 -14.58 -8.45 3.93
N TYR A 82 -13.28 -8.39 4.24
CA TYR A 82 -12.63 -9.34 5.14
C TYR A 82 -13.16 -9.24 6.58
N GLU A 83 -13.32 -8.02 7.09
CA GLU A 83 -13.88 -7.77 8.43
C GLU A 83 -15.30 -8.32 8.57
N ASN A 84 -16.14 -8.15 7.54
CA ASN A 84 -17.53 -8.59 7.56
C ASN A 84 -17.72 -10.10 7.29
N MET A 85 -16.90 -10.69 6.42
CA MET A 85 -17.10 -12.07 5.95
C MET A 85 -16.24 -13.11 6.67
N VAL A 86 -15.02 -12.75 7.06
CA VAL A 86 -14.06 -13.69 7.66
C VAL A 86 -13.99 -13.52 9.18
N ALA A 87 -14.05 -12.28 9.67
CA ALA A 87 -14.03 -11.94 11.10
C ALA A 87 -12.79 -12.43 11.89
N ASP A 88 -11.68 -12.77 11.22
CA ASP A 88 -10.40 -13.07 11.87
C ASP A 88 -9.71 -11.79 12.37
N GLN A 89 -9.59 -11.67 13.69
CA GLN A 89 -9.04 -10.48 14.34
C GLN A 89 -7.58 -10.20 13.97
N SER A 90 -6.77 -11.25 13.78
CA SER A 90 -5.37 -11.09 13.41
C SER A 90 -5.25 -10.52 12.00
N GLY A 91 -5.95 -11.12 11.02
CA GLY A 91 -6.02 -10.63 9.65
C GLY A 91 -6.55 -9.21 9.55
N ILE A 92 -7.63 -8.89 10.28
CA ILE A 92 -8.20 -7.53 10.33
C ILE A 92 -7.17 -6.52 10.85
N SER A 93 -6.44 -6.87 11.91
CA SER A 93 -5.40 -6.01 12.48
C SER A 93 -4.29 -5.71 11.47
N ILE A 94 -3.85 -6.72 10.71
CA ILE A 94 -2.85 -6.53 9.65
C ILE A 94 -3.34 -5.54 8.59
N LEU A 95 -4.56 -5.73 8.09
CA LEU A 95 -5.14 -4.87 7.04
C LEU A 95 -5.30 -3.42 7.54
N LYS A 96 -5.81 -3.22 8.76
CA LYS A 96 -5.95 -1.89 9.38
C LYS A 96 -4.60 -1.19 9.56
N ASN A 97 -3.56 -1.91 9.97
CA ASN A 97 -2.24 -1.31 10.17
C ASN A 97 -1.54 -0.96 8.85
N MET A 98 -1.71 -1.79 7.81
CA MET A 98 -1.24 -1.44 6.47
C MET A 98 -1.95 -0.19 5.94
N GLU A 99 -3.27 -0.12 6.11
CA GLU A 99 -4.07 1.06 5.73
C GLU A 99 -3.57 2.33 6.42
N LYS A 100 -3.41 2.27 7.75
CA LYS A 100 -2.87 3.36 8.55
C LYS A 100 -1.48 3.82 8.06
N LYS A 101 -0.55 2.88 7.86
CA LYS A 101 0.80 3.22 7.39
C LYS A 101 0.78 3.86 6.01
N ASN A 102 -0.10 3.42 5.11
CA ASN A 102 -0.24 4.04 3.80
C ASN A 102 -0.75 5.48 3.89
N ILE A 103 -1.76 5.72 4.73
CA ILE A 103 -2.30 7.05 5.01
C ILE A 103 -1.16 7.98 5.47
N GLU A 104 -0.34 7.54 6.41
CA GLU A 104 0.82 8.30 6.90
C GLU A 104 1.81 8.62 5.77
N LEU A 105 2.11 7.64 4.89
CA LEU A 105 3.02 7.84 3.76
C LEU A 105 2.47 8.83 2.72
N LEU A 106 1.17 8.73 2.41
CA LEU A 106 0.52 9.61 1.44
C LEU A 106 0.45 11.05 1.95
N TYR A 107 0.05 11.27 3.21
CA TYR A 107 0.04 12.59 3.82
C TYR A 107 1.44 13.19 3.93
N SER A 108 2.40 12.45 4.50
CA SER A 108 3.76 12.96 4.72
C SER A 108 4.52 13.27 3.42
N SER A 109 4.15 12.63 2.31
CA SER A 109 4.74 12.92 1.00
C SER A 109 3.89 13.83 0.11
N GLY A 110 2.72 14.27 0.58
CA GLY A 110 1.79 15.10 -0.19
C GLY A 110 1.19 14.41 -1.42
N LYS A 111 1.24 13.07 -1.48
CA LYS A 111 0.78 12.29 -2.63
C LYS A 111 -0.68 11.89 -2.48
N ASP A 112 -1.48 12.19 -3.51
CA ASP A 112 -2.87 11.72 -3.66
C ASP A 112 -3.78 12.00 -2.44
N VAL A 113 -3.51 13.07 -1.69
CA VAL A 113 -4.21 13.43 -0.45
C VAL A 113 -5.71 13.63 -0.67
N GLU A 114 -6.10 14.33 -1.74
CA GLU A 114 -7.51 14.56 -2.08
C GLU A 114 -8.27 13.25 -2.36
N ILE A 115 -7.59 12.26 -2.93
CA ILE A 115 -8.17 10.94 -3.18
C ILE A 115 -8.39 10.21 -1.85
N LEU A 116 -7.41 10.29 -0.95
CA LEU A 116 -7.48 9.69 0.37
C LEU A 116 -8.67 10.25 1.17
N GLU A 117 -8.78 11.59 1.23
CA GLU A 117 -9.87 12.30 1.92
C GLU A 117 -11.24 11.86 1.39
N GLY A 118 -11.39 11.75 0.07
CA GLY A 118 -12.63 11.33 -0.57
C GLY A 118 -13.00 9.85 -0.39
N VAL A 119 -12.03 8.96 -0.14
CA VAL A 119 -12.32 7.52 0.09
C VAL A 119 -12.66 7.26 1.55
N TYR A 120 -11.91 7.84 2.49
CA TYR A 120 -12.09 7.59 3.92
C TYR A 120 -13.03 8.59 4.60
N ASN A 121 -13.63 9.51 3.83
CA ASN A 121 -14.45 10.61 4.35
C ASN A 121 -13.75 11.37 5.49
N ILE A 122 -12.45 11.58 5.36
CA ILE A 122 -11.68 12.37 6.32
C ILE A 122 -11.99 13.83 6.00
N SER A 123 -12.94 14.41 6.71
CA SER A 123 -13.24 15.84 6.62
C SER A 123 -11.97 16.66 6.88
N LYS A 124 -11.75 17.71 6.08
CA LYS A 124 -10.92 18.85 6.48
C LYS A 124 -11.65 19.64 7.58
N ASP A 125 -11.89 19.02 8.73
CA ASP A 125 -12.47 19.72 9.87
C ASP A 125 -11.35 20.29 10.76
N LYS A 126 -11.10 21.58 10.47
CA LYS A 126 -10.43 22.66 11.22
C LYS A 126 -8.92 22.83 11.10
#